data_AF-A0A2D7X3B9-F1
#
_entry.id   AF-A0A2D7X3B9-F1
#
_cell.length_a   1.000
_cell.length_b   1.000
_cell.length_c   1.000
_cell.angle_alpha   90.00
_cell.angle_beta   90.00
_cell.angle_gamma   90.00
#
_symmetry.space_group_name_H-M   'P 1'
#
loop_
_entity.id
_entity.type
_entity.pdbx_description
1 polymer ?
#
loop_
_entity_poly.entity_id
_entity_poly.type
_entity_poly.pdbx_seq_one_letter_code
_entity_poly.pdbx_strand_id
1 'polypeptide(L)' 'MKATMSKDEMYEFRQSMGLTQQKLATLLGYSHRSIIAHFESGNKTINPRVAMLCHLLKEKQK' A
#
# COMPACT_ATOMS: atom_id res chain seq x y z
N MET A 1 -11.16 -11.08 8.79
CA MET A 1 -10.13 -10.24 9.44
C MET A 1 -10.37 -8.78 9.09
N LYS A 2 -10.34 -7.86 10.06
CA LYS A 2 -10.15 -6.44 9.74
C LYS A 2 -8.69 -6.30 9.30
N ALA A 3 -8.44 -6.16 8.01
CA ALA A 3 -7.10 -5.86 7.53
C ALA A 3 -6.74 -4.45 8.00
N THR A 4 -5.73 -4.34 8.85
CA THR A 4 -5.16 -3.06 9.28
C THR A 4 -3.71 -3.04 8.81
N MET A 5 -3.27 -1.89 8.34
CA MET A 5 -1.90 -1.67 7.90
C MET A 5 -1.47 -0.28 8.36
N SER A 6 -0.36 -0.21 9.05
CA SER A 6 0.31 1.02 9.47
C SER A 6 1.10 1.64 8.32
N LYS A 7 1.51 2.89 8.50
CA LYS A 7 2.36 3.61 7.54
C LYS A 7 3.69 2.88 7.28
N ASP A 8 4.28 2.31 8.33
CA ASP A 8 5.59 1.66 8.28
C ASP A 8 5.46 0.29 7.59
N GLU A 9 4.41 -0.47 7.90
CA GLU A 9 4.09 -1.73 7.20
C GLU A 9 3.84 -1.52 5.70
N MET A 10 3.17 -0.43 5.31
CA MET A 10 2.95 -0.12 3.90
C MET A 10 4.25 0.22 3.18
N TYR A 11 5.12 1.00 3.83
CA TYR A 11 6.45 1.32 3.30
C TYR A 11 7.29 0.06 3.10
N GLU A 12 7.39 -0.78 4.14
CA GLU A 12 8.13 -2.04 4.10
C GLU A 12 7.57 -2.99 3.03
N PHE A 13 6.25 -3.13 2.96
CA PHE A 13 5.59 -3.90 1.91
C PHE A 13 6.01 -3.41 0.52
N ARG A 14 5.92 -2.11 0.25
CA ARG A 14 6.28 -1.54 -1.05
C ARG A 14 7.74 -1.80 -1.41
N GLN A 15 8.65 -1.61 -0.45
CA GLN A 15 10.08 -1.85 -0.64
C GLN A 15 10.37 -3.34 -0.88
N SER A 16 9.73 -4.23 -0.12
CA SER A 16 9.90 -5.69 -0.25
C SER A 16 9.47 -6.22 -1.63
N MET A 17 8.54 -5.52 -2.29
CA MET A 17 8.10 -5.83 -3.65
C MET A 17 8.89 -5.08 -4.74
N GLY A 18 9.89 -4.26 -4.38
CA GLY A 18 10.66 -3.44 -5.33
C GLY A 18 9.80 -2.41 -6.08
N LEU A 19 8.70 -1.93 -5.49
CA LEU A 19 7.75 -1.05 -6.16
C LEU A 19 8.07 0.43 -5.90
N THR A 20 7.88 1.26 -6.92
CA THR A 20 7.80 2.72 -6.73
C THR A 20 6.43 3.10 -6.15
N GLN A 21 6.32 4.28 -5.53
CA GLN A 21 5.03 4.79 -5.03
C GLN A 21 3.98 4.90 -6.16
N GLN A 22 4.39 5.31 -7.37
CA GLN A 22 3.48 5.37 -8.51
C GLN A 22 3.00 3.97 -8.93
N LYS A 23 3.89 2.98 -8.95
CA LYS A 23 3.50 1.61 -9.33
C LYS A 23 2.53 1.01 -8.34
N LEU A 24 2.76 1.20 -7.03
CA LEU A 24 1.82 0.75 -6.00
C LEU A 24 0.48 1.49 -6.09
N ALA A 25 0.47 2.80 -6.34
CA ALA A 25 -0.77 3.55 -6.57
C ALA A 25 -1.59 2.94 -7.70
N THR A 26 -0.96 2.68 -8.84
CA THR A 26 -1.62 2.07 -10.00
C THR A 26 -2.16 0.67 -9.69
N LEU A 27 -1.41 -0.18 -8.97
CA LEU A 27 -1.88 -1.51 -8.55
C LEU A 27 -3.08 -1.46 -7.61
N LEU A 28 -3.17 -0.41 -6.79
CA LEU A 28 -4.27 -0.17 -5.86
C LEU A 28 -5.45 0.59 -6.51
N GLY A 29 -5.38 0.91 -7.80
CA GLY A 29 -6.43 1.61 -8.54
C GLY A 29 -6.45 3.13 -8.33
N TYR A 30 -5.34 3.73 -7.89
CA TYR A 30 -5.20 5.17 -7.76
C TYR A 30 -4.41 5.79 -8.91
N SER A 31 -4.82 6.99 -9.33
CA SER A 31 -4.18 7.70 -10.45
C SER A 31 -2.84 8.35 -10.07
N HIS A 32 -2.66 8.77 -8.82
CA HIS A 32 -1.53 9.61 -8.41
C HIS A 32 -0.67 8.96 -7.34
N ARG A 33 0.67 9.00 -7.50
CA ARG A 33 1.64 8.54 -6.49
C ARG A 33 1.45 9.18 -5.11
N SER A 34 0.91 10.39 -5.05
CA SER A 34 0.79 11.19 -3.82
C SER A 34 -0.02 10.47 -2.74
N ILE A 35 -1.00 9.65 -3.13
CA ILE A 35 -1.80 8.89 -2.17
C ILE A 35 -0.94 7.93 -1.34
N ILE A 36 0.05 7.28 -1.97
CA ILE A 36 0.97 6.36 -1.29
C ILE A 36 1.93 7.15 -0.41
N ALA A 37 2.42 8.29 -0.88
CA ALA A 37 3.23 9.18 -0.05
C ALA A 37 2.47 9.65 1.21
N HIS A 38 1.18 9.99 1.10
CA HIS A 38 0.37 10.38 2.26
C HIS A 38 0.13 9.22 3.24
N PHE A 39 -0.01 7.99 2.73
CA PHE A 39 -0.11 6.81 3.58
C PHE A 39 1.22 6.55 4.32
N GLU A 40 2.34 6.53 3.61
CA GLU A 40 3.67 6.25 4.17
C GLU A 40 4.15 7.36 5.13
N SER A 41 3.72 8.59 4.94
CA SER A 41 4.05 9.70 5.85
C SER A 41 3.11 9.78 7.06
N GLY A 42 2.02 9.01 7.09
CA GLY A 42 0.97 9.12 8.11
C GLY A 42 0.05 10.33 7.97
N ASN A 43 0.17 11.11 6.89
CA ASN A 43 -0.72 12.24 6.60
C ASN A 43 -2.15 11.77 6.29
N LYS A 44 -2.30 10.50 5.85
CA LYS A 44 -3.59 9.87 5.62
C LYS A 44 -3.58 8.46 6.20
N THR A 45 -4.68 8.08 6.85
CA THR A 45 -4.86 6.72 7.35
C THR A 45 -5.11 5.75 6.21
N ILE A 46 -4.45 4.59 6.27
CA ILE A 46 -4.70 3.48 5.35
C ILE A 46 -6.02 2.82 5.73
N ASN A 47 -6.99 2.84 4.83
CA ASN A 47 -8.28 2.21 5.10
C ASN A 47 -8.19 0.67 4.96
N PRO A 48 -9.14 -0.08 5.56
CA PRO A 48 -9.09 -1.55 5.52
C PRO A 48 -9.11 -2.18 4.12
N ARG A 49 -9.74 -1.51 3.14
CA ARG A 49 -9.77 -1.99 1.75
C ARG A 49 -8.38 -1.95 1.14
N VAL A 50 -7.63 -0.87 1.36
CA VAL A 50 -6.24 -0.75 0.87
C VAL A 50 -5.35 -1.79 1.53
N ALA A 51 -5.43 -1.94 2.85
CA ALA A 51 -4.68 -2.96 3.57
C ALA A 51 -4.94 -4.38 3.02
N MET A 52 -6.22 -4.71 2.79
CA MET A 52 -6.61 -5.99 2.19
C MET A 52 -6.02 -6.18 0.78
N LEU A 53 -6.05 -5.15 -0.07
CA LEU A 53 -5.47 -5.22 -1.42
C LEU A 53 -3.95 -5.44 -1.37
N CYS A 54 -3.22 -4.79 -0.45
CA CYS A 54 -1.80 -5.03 -0.26
C CYS A 54 -1.51 -6.49 0.14
N HIS A 55 -2.32 -7.07 1.04
CA HIS A 55 -2.17 -8.49 1.40
C HIS A 55 -2.40 -9.42 0.21
N LEU A 56 -3.46 -9.20 -0.58
CA LEU A 56 -3.75 -10.01 -1.77
C LEU A 56 -2.64 -9.91 -2.83
N LEU A 57 -2.06 -8.72 -3.01
CA LEU A 57 -0.92 -8.53 -3.92
C LEU A 57 0.31 -9.32 -3.46
N LYS A 58 0.55 -9.39 -2.14
CA LYS A 58 1.64 -10.18 -1.55
C LYS A 58 1.44 -11.68 -1.77
N GLU A 59 0.22 -12.17 -1.67
CA GLU A 59 -0.10 -13.59 -1.89
C GLU A 59 0.08 -14.01 -3.33
N LYS A 60 -0.28 -13.16 -4.31
CA LYS A 60 -0.15 -13.47 -5.74
C LYS A 60 1.30 -13.55 -6.25
N GLN A 61 2.28 -13.06 -5.49
CA GLN A 61 3.70 -13.16 -5.85
C GLN A 61 4.42 -14.36 -5.21
N LYS A 62 3.74 -15.12 -4.35
CA LYS A 62 4.23 -16.42 -3.86
C LYS A 62 3.78 -17.54 -4.78
#